data_AF-A0A024U6F4-F1
#
_entry.id   AF-A0A024U6F4-F1
#
_cell.length_a   1.000
_cell.length_b   1.000
_cell.length_c   1.000
_cell.angle_alpha   90.00
_cell.angle_beta   90.00
_cell.angle_gamma   90.00
#
_symmetry.space_group_name_H-M   'P 1'
#
loop_
_entity.id
_entity.type
_entity.pdbx_description
1 polymer ?
#
loop_
_entity_poly.entity_id
_entity_poly.type
_entity_poly.pdbx_seq_one_letter_code
_entity_poly.pdbx_strand_id
1 'polypeptide(L)'
;MGGNRAILLVPLPAWVAWWFMVAVVLVSIDCTYVLGMKYDVVQYVPSLITDLWTRYGESDAQYSGDGVGMEASNGWIITQSLFNVAEVFLMVVYLIRLQQRTITAALTALTVSVATFWKTCLYMPIILHSEDPVSMVPLLRCTGMSPLAKNAAHVQAMLAKEGCGMQFFKFQFNFWWIVMPFAVAAAAWSAISHAVTKNAKTA
;
A
#
# COMPACT_ATOMS: atom_id res chain seq x y z
N MET A 1 12.71 -1.30 44.99
CA MET A 1 11.72 -0.23 44.73
C MET A 1 11.34 -0.28 43.24
N GLY A 2 10.38 -1.14 42.88
CA GLY A 2 9.85 -1.21 41.52
C GLY A 2 8.65 -0.28 41.41
N GLY A 3 8.85 0.94 40.88
CA GLY A 3 7.73 1.84 40.62
C GLY A 3 6.82 1.22 39.55
N ASN A 4 5.55 0.97 39.89
CA ASN A 4 4.52 0.59 38.93
C ASN A 4 4.39 1.70 37.88
N ARG A 5 5.08 1.56 36.74
CA ARG A 5 4.88 2.45 35.59
C ARG A 5 3.48 2.18 35.06
N ALA A 6 2.56 3.12 35.26
CA ALA A 6 1.24 3.06 34.68
C ALA A 6 1.35 2.92 33.16
N ILE A 7 0.70 1.90 32.60
CA ILE A 7 0.66 1.70 31.15
C ILE A 7 -0.21 2.80 30.54
N LEU A 8 0.36 3.57 29.61
CA LEU A 8 -0.38 4.61 28.90
C LEU A 8 -1.34 3.97 27.89
N LEU A 9 -2.63 4.14 28.13
CA LEU A 9 -3.70 3.66 27.26
C LEU A 9 -4.00 4.70 26.17
N VAL A 10 -4.03 4.25 24.92
CA VAL A 10 -4.28 5.03 23.71
C VAL A 10 -5.33 4.31 22.87
N PRO A 11 -6.64 4.58 23.10
CA PRO A 11 -7.70 3.97 22.31
C PRO A 11 -7.72 4.58 20.91
N LEU A 12 -7.67 3.73 19.88
CA LEU A 12 -7.87 4.13 18.49
C LEU A 12 -9.32 3.87 18.05
N PRO A 13 -9.84 4.64 17.07
CA PRO A 13 -11.16 4.37 16.48
C PRO A 13 -11.23 2.97 15.87
N ALA A 14 -12.39 2.30 15.98
CA ALA A 14 -12.58 0.92 15.50
C ALA A 14 -12.32 0.76 13.99
N TRP A 15 -12.57 1.80 13.19
CA TRP A 15 -12.31 1.76 11.75
C TRP A 15 -10.83 1.57 11.40
N VAL A 16 -9.90 1.94 12.29
CA VAL A 16 -8.46 1.69 12.10
C VAL A 16 -8.16 0.19 12.10
N ALA A 17 -8.82 -0.56 12.98
CA ALA A 17 -8.69 -2.02 13.01
C ALA A 17 -9.30 -2.66 11.75
N TRP A 18 -10.46 -2.18 11.31
CA TRP A 18 -11.08 -2.63 10.06
C TRP A 18 -10.16 -2.39 8.85
N TRP A 19 -9.56 -1.21 8.76
CA TRP A 19 -8.57 -0.90 7.73
C TRP A 19 -7.39 -1.87 7.76
N PHE A 20 -6.77 -2.11 8.92
CA PHE A 20 -5.63 -3.03 8.97
C PHE A 20 -6.01 -4.48 8.70
N MET A 21 -7.21 -4.94 9.03
CA MET A 21 -7.66 -6.27 8.62
C MET A 21 -7.76 -6.39 7.10
N VAL A 22 -8.34 -5.40 6.43
CA VAL A 22 -8.40 -5.36 4.95
C VAL A 22 -7.00 -5.25 4.36
N ALA A 23 -6.17 -4.35 4.89
CA ALA A 23 -4.84 -4.09 4.40
C ALA A 23 -3.91 -5.31 4.54
N VAL A 24 -3.95 -6.02 5.67
CA VAL A 24 -3.19 -7.26 5.85
C VAL A 24 -3.51 -8.26 4.75
N VAL A 25 -4.80 -8.47 4.44
CA VAL A 25 -5.19 -9.43 3.41
C VAL A 25 -4.68 -8.99 2.04
N LEU A 26 -4.97 -7.75 1.62
CA LEU A 26 -4.60 -7.27 0.29
C LEU A 26 -3.08 -7.20 0.08
N VAL A 27 -2.34 -6.71 1.07
CA VAL A 27 -0.88 -6.58 1.02
C VAL A 27 -0.19 -7.94 1.11
N SER A 28 -0.78 -8.89 1.85
CA SER A 28 -0.28 -10.28 1.85
C SER A 28 -0.40 -10.89 0.47
N ILE A 29 -1.56 -10.75 -0.17
CA ILE A 29 -1.77 -11.29 -1.52
C ILE A 29 -0.76 -10.66 -2.49
N ASP A 30 -0.56 -9.35 -2.41
CA ASP A 30 0.41 -8.60 -3.22
C ASP A 30 1.82 -9.17 -3.10
N CYS A 31 2.36 -9.27 -1.88
CA CYS A 31 3.72 -9.75 -1.69
C CYS A 31 3.86 -11.24 -1.99
N THR A 32 2.84 -12.06 -1.72
CA THR A 32 2.87 -13.50 -2.04
C THR A 32 2.90 -13.71 -3.55
N TYR A 33 2.12 -12.95 -4.32
CA TYR A 33 2.11 -13.06 -5.77
C TYR A 33 3.44 -12.60 -6.38
N VAL A 34 3.90 -11.38 -6.04
CA VAL A 34 5.14 -10.83 -6.63
C VAL A 34 6.38 -11.62 -6.24
N LEU A 35 6.52 -11.99 -4.95
CA LEU A 35 7.64 -12.82 -4.52
C LEU A 35 7.51 -14.24 -5.07
N GLY A 36 6.29 -14.75 -5.22
CA GLY A 36 6.02 -16.03 -5.87
C GLY A 36 6.56 -16.08 -7.29
N MET A 37 6.28 -15.05 -8.10
CA MET A 37 6.85 -14.91 -9.44
C MET A 37 8.37 -14.79 -9.41
N LYS A 38 8.92 -13.93 -8.54
CA LYS A 38 10.38 -13.72 -8.41
C LYS A 38 11.16 -15.01 -8.14
N TYR A 39 10.61 -15.87 -7.30
CA TYR A 39 11.29 -17.09 -6.86
C TYR A 39 10.83 -18.35 -7.59
N ASP A 40 10.06 -18.22 -8.67
CA ASP A 40 9.53 -19.34 -9.47
C ASP A 40 8.73 -20.35 -8.63
N VAL A 41 7.90 -19.81 -7.73
CA VAL A 41 7.02 -20.57 -6.81
C VAL A 41 5.55 -20.14 -6.92
N VAL A 42 5.19 -19.36 -7.94
CA VAL A 42 3.82 -18.88 -8.17
C VAL A 42 2.83 -20.04 -8.37
N GLN A 43 3.28 -21.18 -8.87
CA GLN A 43 2.51 -22.42 -9.00
C GLN A 43 2.01 -22.99 -7.66
N TYR A 44 2.60 -22.58 -6.53
CA TYR A 44 2.15 -22.96 -5.18
C TYR A 44 1.19 -21.93 -4.57
N VAL A 45 1.00 -20.78 -5.22
CA VAL A 45 0.03 -19.78 -4.81
C VAL A 45 -1.37 -20.25 -5.23
N PRO A 46 -2.40 -20.15 -4.37
CA PRO A 46 -3.75 -20.55 -4.74
C PRO A 46 -4.22 -19.91 -6.06
N SER A 47 -4.83 -20.70 -6.94
CA SER A 47 -5.23 -20.24 -8.28
C SER A 47 -6.15 -19.02 -8.27
N LEU A 48 -7.03 -18.92 -7.26
CA LEU A 48 -7.87 -17.74 -7.07
C LEU A 48 -7.06 -16.46 -6.92
N ILE A 49 -5.95 -16.52 -6.19
CA ILE A 49 -5.04 -15.38 -5.99
C ILE A 49 -4.32 -15.07 -7.29
N THR A 50 -3.75 -16.09 -7.95
CA THR A 50 -3.00 -15.89 -9.19
C THR A 50 -3.89 -15.31 -10.29
N ASP A 51 -5.13 -15.78 -10.41
CA ASP A 51 -6.10 -15.29 -11.40
C ASP A 51 -6.51 -13.85 -11.11
N LEU A 52 -6.77 -13.53 -9.85
CA LEU A 52 -7.12 -12.18 -9.42
C LEU A 52 -5.98 -11.19 -9.72
N TRP A 53 -4.74 -11.55 -9.35
CA TRP A 53 -3.59 -10.69 -9.56
C TRP A 53 -3.15 -10.63 -11.02
N THR A 54 -3.35 -11.69 -11.81
CA THR A 54 -3.11 -11.66 -13.26
C THR A 54 -4.05 -10.66 -13.94
N ARG A 55 -5.34 -10.63 -13.56
CA ARG A 55 -6.29 -9.60 -14.03
C ARG A 55 -5.92 -8.21 -13.57
N TYR A 56 -5.39 -8.08 -12.35
CA TYR A 56 -4.82 -6.82 -11.89
C TYR A 56 -3.59 -6.41 -12.72
N GLY A 57 -2.76 -7.37 -13.14
CA GLY A 57 -1.63 -7.18 -14.05
C GLY A 57 -2.00 -6.65 -15.43
N GLU A 58 -3.23 -6.89 -15.91
CA GLU A 58 -3.75 -6.24 -17.13
C GLU A 58 -3.96 -4.72 -16.94
N SER A 59 -4.02 -4.27 -15.70
CA SER A 59 -4.25 -2.88 -15.29
C SER A 59 -2.98 -2.17 -14.88
N ASP A 60 -2.10 -2.89 -14.20
CA ASP A 60 -0.78 -2.45 -13.79
C ASP A 60 0.23 -3.52 -14.20
N ALA A 61 0.90 -3.29 -15.32
CA ALA A 61 1.78 -4.30 -15.88
C ALA A 61 3.01 -4.59 -15.04
N GLN A 62 3.33 -3.81 -14.00
CA GLN A 62 4.34 -4.21 -13.02
C GLN A 62 3.99 -5.55 -12.35
N TYR A 63 2.72 -5.93 -12.39
CA TYR A 63 2.17 -7.20 -11.91
C TYR A 63 1.82 -8.18 -13.04
N SER A 64 2.33 -7.98 -14.25
CA SER A 64 2.05 -8.89 -15.37
C SER A 64 2.54 -10.30 -15.05
N GLY A 65 1.68 -11.29 -15.30
CA GLY A 65 1.99 -12.71 -15.00
C GLY A 65 3.12 -13.30 -15.86
N ASP A 66 3.56 -12.59 -16.89
CA ASP A 66 4.73 -12.94 -17.71
C ASP A 66 6.06 -12.42 -17.12
N GLY A 67 6.02 -11.67 -16.01
CA GLY A 67 7.20 -11.14 -15.32
C GLY A 67 7.86 -9.95 -16.01
N VAL A 68 7.42 -9.56 -17.22
CA VAL A 68 8.05 -8.50 -18.02
C VAL A 68 8.03 -7.16 -17.28
N GLY A 69 6.91 -6.80 -16.67
CA GLY A 69 6.84 -5.54 -15.90
C GLY A 69 7.64 -5.58 -14.60
N MET A 70 7.92 -6.76 -14.04
CA MET A 70 8.82 -6.84 -12.89
C MET A 70 10.25 -6.47 -13.26
N GLU A 71 10.74 -6.99 -14.38
CA GLU A 71 12.08 -6.66 -14.91
C GLU A 71 12.15 -5.18 -15.30
N ALA A 72 11.11 -4.67 -15.96
CA ALA A 72 11.02 -3.28 -16.41
C ALA A 72 10.92 -2.27 -15.25
N SER A 73 10.47 -2.69 -14.07
CA SER A 73 10.35 -1.82 -12.89
C SER A 73 11.68 -1.40 -12.24
N ASN A 74 12.84 -1.76 -12.83
CA ASN A 74 14.16 -1.54 -12.24
C ASN A 74 14.31 -2.11 -10.82
N GLY A 75 13.59 -3.19 -10.52
CA GLY A 75 13.57 -3.82 -9.18
C GLY A 75 12.73 -3.07 -8.13
N TRP A 76 12.02 -2.01 -8.51
CA TRP A 76 11.13 -1.30 -7.59
C TRP A 76 10.03 -2.21 -7.05
N ILE A 77 9.34 -2.98 -7.91
CA ILE A 77 8.22 -3.82 -7.48
C ILE A 77 8.67 -4.87 -6.46
N ILE A 78 9.86 -5.43 -6.66
CA ILE A 78 10.48 -6.38 -5.75
C ILE A 78 10.78 -5.71 -4.40
N THR A 79 11.35 -4.50 -4.43
CA THR A 79 11.64 -3.71 -3.23
C THR A 79 10.36 -3.38 -2.46
N GLN A 80 9.32 -2.95 -3.18
CA GLN A 80 8.00 -2.68 -2.64
C GLN A 80 7.40 -3.92 -1.98
N SER A 81 7.49 -5.09 -2.61
CA SER A 81 6.97 -6.34 -2.04
C SER A 81 7.73 -6.80 -0.80
N LEU A 82 9.04 -6.52 -0.69
CA LEU A 82 9.79 -6.75 0.54
C LEU A 82 9.34 -5.81 1.68
N PHE A 83 9.06 -4.54 1.37
CA PHE A 83 8.44 -3.64 2.36
C PHE A 83 7.05 -4.12 2.77
N ASN A 84 6.26 -4.66 1.84
CA ASN A 84 4.94 -5.23 2.12
C ASN A 84 5.00 -6.38 3.12
N VAL A 85 6.03 -7.23 3.07
CA VAL A 85 6.24 -8.28 4.09
C VAL A 85 6.43 -7.67 5.48
N ALA A 86 7.26 -6.64 5.61
CA ALA A 86 7.48 -5.96 6.89
C ALA A 86 6.22 -5.24 7.39
N GLU A 87 5.47 -4.60 6.49
CA GLU A 87 4.20 -3.94 6.80
C GLU A 87 3.16 -4.95 7.28
N VAL A 88 2.98 -6.08 6.59
CA VAL A 88 2.07 -7.17 7.00
C VAL A 88 2.43 -7.68 8.39
N PHE A 89 3.72 -7.92 8.66
CA PHE A 89 4.16 -8.34 9.98
C PHE A 89 3.76 -7.34 11.07
N LEU A 90 4.02 -6.04 10.85
CA LEU A 90 3.68 -5.00 11.82
C LEU A 90 2.17 -4.80 11.97
N MET A 91 1.39 -4.92 10.89
CA MET A 91 -0.07 -4.88 10.96
C MET A 91 -0.63 -6.07 11.76
N VAL A 92 -0.09 -7.28 11.58
CA VAL A 92 -0.46 -8.45 12.38
C VAL A 92 -0.10 -8.24 13.86
N VAL A 93 1.09 -7.71 14.15
CA VAL A 93 1.48 -7.34 15.53
C VAL A 93 0.49 -6.35 16.13
N TYR A 94 0.08 -5.33 15.37
CA TYR A 94 -0.96 -4.39 15.80
C TYR A 94 -2.28 -5.11 16.12
N LEU A 95 -2.77 -5.96 15.20
CA LEU A 95 -4.06 -6.65 15.35
C LEU A 95 -4.07 -7.60 16.56
N ILE A 96 -2.98 -8.33 16.81
CA ILE A 96 -2.82 -9.18 18.01
C ILE A 96 -2.87 -8.33 19.28
N ARG A 97 -2.31 -7.12 19.23
CA ARG A 97 -2.21 -6.20 20.37
C ARG A 97 -3.41 -5.26 20.51
N LEU A 98 -4.41 -5.37 19.63
CA LEU A 98 -5.54 -4.45 19.55
C LEU A 98 -6.29 -4.30 20.89
N GLN A 99 -6.48 -5.41 21.61
CA GLN A 99 -7.17 -5.40 22.90
C GLN A 99 -6.42 -4.67 24.01
N GLN A 100 -5.08 -4.55 23.90
CA GLN A 100 -4.25 -3.95 24.94
C GLN A 100 -4.33 -2.43 24.94
N ARG A 101 -4.71 -1.82 23.79
CA ARG A 101 -4.88 -0.37 23.62
C ARG A 101 -3.70 0.44 24.19
N THR A 102 -2.48 -0.05 24.03
CA THR A 102 -1.28 0.58 24.58
C THR A 102 -0.73 1.63 23.63
N ILE A 103 0.09 2.56 24.15
CA ILE A 103 0.85 3.49 23.30
C ILE A 103 1.71 2.76 22.25
N THR A 104 2.27 1.58 22.58
CA THR A 104 3.03 0.78 21.61
C THR A 104 2.16 0.35 20.44
N ALA A 105 0.93 -0.11 20.67
CA ALA A 105 0.03 -0.47 19.58
C ALA A 105 -0.31 0.76 18.70
N ALA A 106 -0.55 1.92 19.32
CA ALA A 106 -0.80 3.15 18.57
C ALA A 106 0.42 3.61 17.76
N LEU A 107 1.64 3.47 18.31
CA LEU A 107 2.88 3.75 17.60
C LEU A 107 3.10 2.76 16.44
N THR A 108 2.81 1.47 16.61
CA THR A 108 2.85 0.49 15.50
C THR A 108 1.90 0.91 14.38
N ALA A 109 0.66 1.28 14.71
CA ALA A 109 -0.31 1.77 13.73
C ALA A 109 0.20 3.01 12.99
N LEU A 110 0.76 3.98 13.72
CA LEU A 110 1.34 5.19 13.14
C LEU A 110 2.51 4.87 12.21
N THR A 111 3.47 4.07 12.67
CA THR A 111 4.69 3.72 11.92
C THR A 111 4.35 3.01 10.62
N VAL A 112 3.50 1.98 10.67
CA VAL A 112 3.08 1.27 9.45
C VAL A 112 2.38 2.22 8.50
N SER A 113 1.47 3.05 9.00
CA SER A 113 0.68 3.93 8.13
C SER A 113 1.53 5.01 7.47
N VAL A 114 2.52 5.57 8.19
CA VAL A 114 3.49 6.52 7.61
C VAL A 114 4.38 5.83 6.58
N ALA A 115 4.83 4.60 6.84
CA ALA A 115 5.64 3.83 5.89
C ALA A 115 4.84 3.51 4.62
N THR A 116 3.62 2.97 4.75
CA THR A 116 2.74 2.68 3.62
C THR A 116 2.43 3.97 2.83
N PHE A 117 2.11 5.07 3.51
CA PHE A 117 1.87 6.37 2.86
C PHE A 117 3.06 6.81 2.00
N TRP A 118 4.27 6.84 2.56
CA TRP A 118 5.45 7.29 1.83
C TRP A 118 5.82 6.35 0.69
N LYS A 119 5.72 5.04 0.91
CA LYS A 119 5.95 4.04 -0.13
C LYS A 119 5.01 4.25 -1.31
N THR A 120 3.71 4.45 -1.06
CA THR A 120 2.73 4.72 -2.11
C THR A 120 2.97 6.08 -2.78
N CYS A 121 3.33 7.11 -2.02
CA CYS A 121 3.70 8.41 -2.58
C CYS A 121 4.95 8.36 -3.47
N LEU A 122 5.91 7.46 -3.20
CA LEU A 122 7.09 7.24 -4.04
C LEU A 122 6.76 6.40 -5.28
N TYR A 123 5.87 5.43 -5.16
CA TYR A 123 5.40 4.62 -6.29
C TYR A 123 4.71 5.46 -7.38
N MET A 124 3.94 6.50 -6.99
CA MET A 124 3.27 7.39 -7.96
C MET A 124 4.25 8.03 -8.97
N PRO A 125 5.24 8.84 -8.57
CA PRO A 125 6.17 9.45 -9.53
C PRO A 125 6.99 8.41 -10.29
N ILE A 126 7.30 7.25 -9.69
CA ILE A 126 8.01 6.17 -10.40
C ILE A 126 7.19 5.69 -11.60
N ILE A 127 5.89 5.48 -11.43
CA ILE A 127 4.97 5.11 -12.51
C ILE A 127 4.76 6.28 -13.48
N LEU A 128 4.54 7.47 -12.96
CA LEU A 128 4.28 8.66 -13.77
C LEU A 128 5.49 9.14 -14.56
N HIS A 129 6.70 8.67 -14.25
CA HIS A 129 7.92 8.99 -14.98
C HIS A 129 8.62 7.74 -15.52
N SER A 130 7.94 6.59 -15.48
CA SER A 130 8.52 5.36 -15.97
C SER A 130 8.82 5.46 -17.46
N GLU A 131 10.03 5.04 -17.82
CA GLU A 131 10.41 4.89 -19.22
C GLU A 131 9.64 3.75 -19.91
N ASP A 132 9.13 2.83 -19.09
CA ASP A 132 8.38 1.69 -19.52
C ASP A 132 6.94 2.12 -19.86
N PRO A 133 6.51 1.92 -21.12
CA PRO A 133 5.17 2.29 -21.57
C PRO A 133 4.08 1.59 -20.78
N VAL A 134 4.35 0.41 -20.20
CA VAL A 134 3.33 -0.40 -19.54
C VAL A 134 3.10 -0.01 -18.08
N SER A 135 4.01 0.76 -17.48
CA SER A 135 3.88 1.28 -16.12
C SER A 135 3.31 2.70 -16.04
N MET A 136 3.14 3.40 -17.17
CA MET A 136 2.48 4.71 -17.17
C MET A 136 0.96 4.56 -17.24
N VAL A 137 0.25 4.90 -16.16
CA VAL A 137 -1.22 4.95 -16.22
C VAL A 137 -1.63 6.07 -17.20
N PRO A 138 -2.43 5.77 -18.24
CA PRO A 138 -2.99 6.76 -19.16
C PRO A 138 -3.78 7.92 -18.50
N LEU A 139 -3.98 7.85 -17.20
CA LEU A 139 -4.60 8.87 -16.36
C LEU A 139 -4.01 10.27 -16.56
N LEU A 140 -2.69 10.40 -16.77
CA LEU A 140 -2.08 11.72 -17.02
C LEU A 140 -2.71 12.40 -18.24
N ARG A 141 -2.95 11.63 -19.31
CA ARG A 141 -3.62 12.13 -20.52
C ARG A 141 -5.06 12.54 -20.20
N CYS A 142 -5.75 11.78 -19.33
CA CYS A 142 -7.11 12.09 -18.89
C CYS A 142 -7.21 13.36 -18.04
N THR A 143 -6.13 13.78 -17.40
CA THR A 143 -6.05 15.03 -16.64
C THR A 143 -5.45 16.20 -17.45
N GLY A 144 -5.21 16.01 -18.75
CA GLY A 144 -4.65 17.03 -19.64
C GLY A 144 -3.12 17.13 -19.63
N MET A 145 -2.43 16.26 -18.88
CA MET A 145 -0.97 16.17 -18.91
C MET A 145 -0.51 15.31 -20.10
N SER A 146 0.55 15.75 -20.78
CA SER A 146 1.11 14.98 -21.90
C SER A 146 1.98 13.83 -21.37
N PRO A 147 1.81 12.59 -21.87
CA PRO A 147 2.72 11.49 -21.55
C PRO A 147 4.11 11.77 -22.13
N LEU A 148 5.12 11.05 -21.64
CA LEU A 148 6.45 11.04 -22.26
C LEU A 148 6.33 10.63 -23.73
N ALA A 149 7.12 11.24 -24.62
CA ALA A 149 7.01 11.04 -26.07
C ALA A 149 7.08 9.55 -26.47
N LYS A 150 7.97 8.78 -25.84
CA LYS A 150 8.11 7.32 -26.01
C LYS A 150 6.90 6.50 -25.58
N ASN A 151 6.08 7.03 -24.66
CA ASN A 151 4.90 6.34 -24.13
C ASN A 151 3.62 6.80 -24.85
N ALA A 152 3.67 7.83 -25.70
CA ALA A 152 2.49 8.45 -26.30
C ALA A 152 1.64 7.46 -27.10
N ALA A 153 2.27 6.60 -27.91
CA ALA A 153 1.56 5.60 -28.72
C ALA A 153 0.86 4.54 -27.85
N HIS A 154 1.55 4.03 -26.82
CA HIS A 154 0.98 3.05 -25.89
C HIS A 154 -0.18 3.65 -25.08
N VAL A 155 0.00 4.85 -24.51
CA VAL A 155 -1.04 5.57 -23.77
C VAL A 155 -2.27 5.81 -24.66
N GLN A 156 -2.08 6.19 -25.93
CA GLN A 156 -3.19 6.36 -26.86
C GLN A 156 -3.91 5.04 -27.16
N ALA A 157 -3.18 3.94 -27.35
CA ALA A 157 -3.77 2.62 -27.57
C ALA A 157 -4.59 2.14 -26.34
N MET A 158 -4.05 2.31 -25.13
CA MET A 158 -4.74 1.97 -23.89
C MET A 158 -6.02 2.80 -23.69
N LEU A 159 -5.97 4.10 -23.98
CA LEU A 159 -7.16 4.96 -23.90
C LEU A 159 -8.20 4.64 -24.95
N ALA A 160 -7.79 4.25 -26.16
CA ALA A 160 -8.71 3.78 -27.18
C ALA A 160 -9.42 2.48 -26.77
N LYS A 161 -8.72 1.59 -26.04
CA LYS A 161 -9.26 0.32 -25.56
C LYS A 161 -10.20 0.48 -24.37
N GLU A 162 -9.83 1.27 -23.37
CA GLU A 162 -10.50 1.26 -22.06
C GLU A 162 -11.15 2.59 -21.65
N GLY A 163 -10.78 3.68 -22.33
CA GLY A 163 -11.24 5.03 -22.00
C GLY A 163 -10.73 5.56 -20.65
N CYS A 164 -11.01 6.83 -20.37
CA CYS A 164 -10.55 7.49 -19.14
C CYS A 164 -11.25 7.00 -17.87
N GLY A 165 -12.51 6.56 -17.97
CA GLY A 165 -13.26 6.09 -16.81
C GLY A 165 -12.64 4.84 -16.17
N MET A 166 -12.22 3.88 -17.00
CA MET A 166 -11.56 2.66 -16.52
C MET A 166 -10.18 2.97 -15.92
N GLN A 167 -9.43 3.89 -16.53
CA GLN A 167 -8.14 4.32 -16.03
C GLN A 167 -8.24 5.05 -14.68
N PHE A 168 -9.29 5.85 -14.49
CA PHE A 168 -9.60 6.45 -13.20
C PHE A 168 -9.95 5.38 -12.15
N PHE A 169 -10.76 4.40 -12.51
CA PHE A 169 -11.10 3.28 -11.61
C PHE A 169 -9.85 2.51 -11.16
N LYS A 170 -8.91 2.21 -12.08
CA LYS A 170 -7.62 1.59 -11.76
C LYS A 170 -6.79 2.45 -10.80
N PHE A 171 -6.77 3.78 -11.00
CA PHE A 171 -6.10 4.72 -10.10
C PHE A 171 -6.72 4.79 -8.69
N GLN A 172 -8.03 4.55 -8.54
CA GLN A 172 -8.69 4.64 -7.24
C GLN A 172 -8.08 3.72 -6.18
N PHE A 173 -7.65 2.50 -6.56
CA PHE A 173 -7.01 1.58 -5.63
C PHE A 173 -5.74 2.18 -5.01
N ASN A 174 -4.91 2.74 -5.87
CA ASN A 174 -3.68 3.44 -5.52
C ASN A 174 -3.95 4.73 -4.72
N PHE A 175 -5.02 5.45 -5.04
CA PHE A 175 -5.47 6.61 -4.27
C PHE A 175 -5.90 6.25 -2.84
N TRP A 176 -6.67 5.16 -2.65
CA TRP A 176 -7.06 4.70 -1.33
C TRP A 176 -5.86 4.29 -0.47
N TRP A 177 -4.80 3.76 -1.09
CA TRP A 177 -3.52 3.49 -0.44
C TRP A 177 -2.72 4.73 -0.04
N ILE A 178 -3.10 5.93 -0.50
CA ILE A 178 -2.59 7.20 0.04
C ILE A 178 -3.50 7.68 1.17
N VAL A 179 -4.81 7.77 0.89
CA VAL A 179 -5.79 8.39 1.80
C VAL A 179 -5.90 7.63 3.12
N MET A 180 -6.01 6.31 3.06
CA MET A 180 -6.28 5.52 4.26
C MET A 180 -5.09 5.48 5.23
N PRO A 181 -3.84 5.22 4.79
CA PRO A 181 -2.69 5.32 5.68
C PRO A 181 -2.50 6.74 6.24
N PHE A 182 -2.74 7.79 5.45
CA PHE A 182 -2.72 9.16 5.97
C PHE A 182 -3.77 9.37 7.08
N ALA A 183 -5.01 8.93 6.85
CA ALA A 183 -6.07 9.03 7.83
C ALA A 183 -5.75 8.25 9.12
N VAL A 184 -5.19 7.03 9.01
CA VAL A 184 -4.79 6.23 10.18
C VAL A 184 -3.64 6.91 10.92
N ALA A 185 -2.63 7.43 10.20
CA ALA A 185 -1.53 8.16 10.81
C ALA A 185 -2.02 9.39 11.59
N ALA A 186 -2.94 10.17 11.01
CA ALA A 186 -3.54 11.32 11.67
C ALA A 186 -4.34 10.92 12.93
N ALA A 187 -5.14 9.85 12.84
CA ALA A 187 -5.92 9.34 13.97
C ALA A 187 -5.02 8.81 15.10
N ALA A 188 -3.97 8.06 14.75
CA ALA A 188 -3.00 7.54 15.70
C ALA A 188 -2.21 8.67 16.38
N TRP A 189 -1.72 9.63 15.61
CA TRP A 189 -1.03 10.80 16.13
C TRP A 189 -1.90 11.58 17.11
N SER A 190 -3.15 11.89 16.72
CA SER A 190 -4.10 12.61 17.58
C SER A 190 -4.34 11.89 18.90
N ALA A 191 -4.58 10.58 18.86
CA ALA A 191 -4.82 9.76 20.05
C ALA A 191 -3.59 9.71 20.97
N ILE A 192 -2.39 9.54 20.40
CA ILE A 192 -1.12 9.54 21.15
C ILE A 192 -0.90 10.90 21.82
N SER A 193 -1.02 12.00 21.07
CA SER A 193 -0.84 13.35 21.61
C SER A 193 -1.80 13.61 22.76
N HIS A 194 -3.08 13.26 22.60
CA HIS A 194 -4.07 13.43 23.66
C HIS A 194 -3.73 12.64 24.93
N ALA A 195 -3.33 11.37 24.78
CA ALA A 195 -2.97 10.52 25.91
C ALA A 195 -1.73 11.05 26.66
N VAL A 196 -0.71 11.50 25.93
CA VAL A 196 0.51 12.08 26.50
C VAL A 196 0.20 13.37 27.26
N THR A 197 -0.58 14.29 26.67
CA THR A 197 -0.98 15.53 27.33
C THR A 197 -1.82 15.28 28.58
N LYS A 198 -2.74 14.32 28.54
CA LYS A 198 -3.57 13.96 29.70
C LYS A 198 -2.70 13.43 30.85
N ASN A 199 -1.77 12.53 30.55
CA ASN A 199 -0.87 11.95 31.55
C ASN A 199 0.04 13.01 32.20
N ALA A 200 0.54 13.96 31.40
CA ALA A 200 1.38 15.07 31.89
C ALA A 200 0.65 16.01 32.86
N LYS A 201 -0.68 16.11 32.80
CA LYS A 201 -1.50 16.91 33.73
C LYS A 201 -1.80 16.19 35.05
N THR A 202 -1.65 14.87 35.07
CA THR A 202 -1.97 14.02 36.24
C THR A 202 -0.73 13.59 37.01
N ALA A 203 0.47 13.84 36.49
CA ALA A 203 1.76 13.58 37.13
C ALA A 203 2.21 14.81 37.92
#